data_AF-A0AAQ4D1R2-F1
#
_entry.id   AF-A0AAQ4D1R2-F1
#
_cell.length_a   1.000
_cell.length_b   1.000
_cell.length_c   1.000
_cell.angle_alpha   90.00
_cell.angle_beta   90.00
_cell.angle_gamma   90.00
#
_symmetry.space_group_name_H-M   'P 1'
#
loop_
_entity.id
_entity.type
_entity.pdbx_description
1 polymer ?
#
loop_
_entity_poly.entity_id
_entity_poly.type
_entity_poly.pdbx_seq_one_letter_code
_entity_poly.pdbx_strand_id
1 'polypeptide(L)'
;MHHTHDSQHLQDYPFVVKTFPVGKRVFCNLCRKSPAKWVTIGNRRVPDDPYFFCAVCFRKFNYTADNKKIGSFQALPYKDWNAV
;
A
#
# COMPACT_ATOMS: atom_id res chain seq x y z
N MET A 1 16.29 -19.46 23.09
CA MET A 1 17.36 -18.61 22.52
C MET A 1 16.84 -17.19 22.54
N HIS A 2 17.35 -16.34 23.43
CA HIS A 2 16.96 -14.93 23.51
C HIS A 2 17.74 -14.14 22.45
N HIS A 3 17.07 -13.30 21.66
CA HIS A 3 17.74 -12.44 20.70
C HIS A 3 18.55 -11.39 21.48
N THR A 4 19.67 -10.92 20.94
CA THR A 4 20.60 -10.00 21.63
C THR A 4 19.99 -8.65 22.05
N HIS A 5 18.79 -8.32 21.56
CA HIS A 5 18.08 -7.09 21.86
C HIS A 5 16.80 -7.33 22.68
N ASP A 6 16.51 -8.58 23.06
CA ASP A 6 15.34 -8.90 23.88
C ASP A 6 15.61 -8.51 25.34
N SER A 7 14.59 -7.97 26.02
CA SER A 7 14.71 -7.73 27.45
C SER A 7 14.93 -9.05 28.20
N GLN A 8 15.80 -9.03 29.21
CA GLN A 8 16.02 -10.18 30.10
C GLN A 8 15.09 -10.18 31.31
N HIS A 9 14.27 -9.14 31.50
CA HIS A 9 13.35 -9.04 32.62
C HIS A 9 12.00 -9.71 32.28
N LEU A 10 11.57 -10.65 33.15
CA LEU A 10 10.32 -11.40 33.01
C LEU A 10 9.06 -10.51 32.90
N GLN A 11 9.06 -9.39 33.62
CA GLN A 11 7.95 -8.44 33.64
C GLN A 11 7.74 -7.69 32.31
N ASP A 12 8.74 -7.68 31.44
CA ASP A 12 8.64 -7.04 30.13
C ASP A 12 7.92 -7.95 29.12
N TYR A 13 7.54 -9.16 29.52
CA TYR A 13 6.80 -10.11 28.70
C TYR A 13 5.30 -10.17 29.06
N PRO A 14 4.40 -10.24 28.05
CA PRO A 14 4.70 -10.33 26.63
C PRO A 14 5.23 -9.00 26.05
N PHE A 15 6.42 -9.07 25.43
CA PHE A 15 7.12 -7.90 24.92
C PHE A 15 6.42 -7.47 23.61
N VAL A 16 5.60 -6.43 23.71
CA VAL A 16 4.81 -5.94 22.57
C VAL A 16 5.72 -5.13 21.65
N VAL A 17 6.42 -5.83 20.75
CA VAL A 17 7.39 -5.21 19.82
C VAL A 17 6.70 -4.24 18.86
N LYS A 18 5.47 -4.56 18.45
CA LYS A 18 4.60 -3.74 17.61
C LYS A 18 3.15 -4.08 17.90
N THR A 19 2.36 -3.10 18.34
CA THR A 19 0.90 -3.19 18.24
C THR A 19 0.54 -3.03 16.77
N PHE A 20 0.15 -4.13 16.12
CA PHE A 20 -0.32 -4.05 14.73
C PHE A 20 -1.69 -3.34 14.69
N PRO A 21 -1.86 -2.27 13.90
CA PRO A 21 -0.77 -1.49 13.30
C PRO A 21 -0.86 0.03 13.36
N VAL A 22 0.31 0.60 13.66
CA VAL A 22 0.77 1.91 13.23
C VAL A 22 0.85 1.97 11.70
N GLY A 23 -0.09 2.69 11.09
CA GLY A 23 -0.13 3.06 9.67
C GLY A 23 -1.56 3.36 9.24
N LYS A 24 -1.83 4.56 8.73
CA LYS A 24 -3.16 4.86 8.20
C LYS A 24 -3.39 4.00 6.95
N ARG A 25 -4.53 3.31 6.86
CA ARG A 25 -4.95 2.62 5.63
C ARG A 25 -4.77 3.57 4.44
N VAL A 26 -4.05 3.14 3.42
CA VAL A 26 -3.86 3.95 2.22
C VAL A 26 -5.06 3.74 1.31
N PHE A 27 -5.86 4.79 1.14
CA PHE A 27 -6.99 4.79 0.23
C PHE A 27 -6.56 5.18 -1.18
N CYS A 28 -7.35 4.76 -2.17
CA CYS A 28 -7.18 5.20 -3.55
C CYS A 28 -7.16 6.74 -3.63
N ASN A 29 -6.12 7.32 -4.24
CA ASN A 29 -6.00 8.76 -4.43
C ASN A 29 -7.09 9.34 -5.35
N LEU A 30 -7.61 8.54 -6.28
CA LEU A 30 -8.63 8.97 -7.23
C LEU A 30 -10.04 9.02 -6.61
N CYS A 31 -10.50 7.93 -6.01
CA CYS A 31 -11.88 7.85 -5.51
C CYS A 31 -12.02 8.06 -4.00
N ARG A 32 -10.93 7.93 -3.23
CA ARG A 32 -10.90 7.98 -1.75
C ARG A 32 -11.85 7.02 -1.02
N LYS A 33 -12.54 6.11 -1.72
CA LYS A 33 -13.56 5.21 -1.15
C LYS A 33 -13.03 3.82 -0.78
N SER A 34 -12.09 3.30 -1.57
CA SER A 34 -11.60 1.93 -1.42
C SER A 34 -10.11 1.92 -1.13
N PRO A 35 -9.61 0.92 -0.37
CA PRO A 35 -8.20 0.78 -0.10
C PRO A 35 -7.40 0.61 -1.40
N ALA A 36 -6.19 1.15 -1.41
CA ALA A 36 -5.27 0.99 -2.52
C ALA A 36 -4.89 -0.49 -2.67
N LYS A 37 -4.80 -0.92 -3.92
CA LYS A 37 -4.33 -2.26 -4.34
C LYS A 37 -3.19 -2.18 -5.34
N TRP A 38 -2.97 -1.00 -5.92
CA TRP A 38 -1.94 -0.72 -6.89
C TRP A 38 -1.25 0.60 -6.57
N VAL A 39 0.05 0.65 -6.82
CA VAL A 39 0.84 1.87 -6.83
C VAL A 39 1.47 2.03 -8.21
N THR A 40 1.41 3.24 -8.76
CA THR A 40 2.09 3.59 -10.01
C THR A 40 3.23 4.56 -9.77
N ILE A 41 4.35 4.36 -10.46
CA ILE A 41 5.54 5.21 -10.43
C ILE A 41 5.81 5.77 -11.82
N GLY A 42 6.12 7.07 -11.93
CA GLY A 42 6.39 7.76 -13.18
C GLY A 42 5.15 7.99 -14.06
N ASN A 43 3.95 7.95 -13.49
CA ASN A 43 2.72 8.17 -14.22
C ASN A 43 2.47 9.66 -14.46
N ARG A 44 2.72 10.13 -15.69
CA ARG A 44 2.55 11.57 -16.04
C ARG A 44 1.09 12.04 -16.11
N ARG A 45 0.12 11.15 -15.98
CA ARG A 45 -1.33 11.47 -16.06
C ARG A 45 -1.96 11.74 -14.70
N VAL A 46 -1.18 11.71 -13.62
CA VAL A 46 -1.63 11.95 -12.24
C VAL A 46 -0.82 13.08 -11.59
N PRO A 47 -1.37 13.75 -10.56
CA PRO A 47 -0.71 14.90 -9.94
C PRO A 47 0.48 14.55 -9.03
N ASP A 48 0.51 13.33 -8.48
CA ASP A 48 1.54 12.91 -7.51
C ASP A 48 2.27 11.65 -7.99
N ASP A 49 3.52 11.46 -7.54
CA ASP A 49 4.33 10.27 -7.80
C ASP A 49 5.06 9.85 -6.51
N PRO A 50 4.78 8.67 -5.92
CA PRO A 50 3.91 7.59 -6.40
C PRO A 50 2.41 7.88 -6.23
N TYR A 51 1.59 7.25 -7.08
CA TYR A 51 0.12 7.38 -7.03
C TYR A 51 -0.59 6.07 -6.72
N PHE A 52 -1.54 6.09 -5.79
CA PHE A 52 -2.23 4.91 -5.29
C PHE A 52 -3.63 4.74 -5.87
N PHE A 53 -3.94 3.54 -6.37
CA PHE A 53 -5.23 3.21 -6.95
C PHE A 53 -5.87 2.00 -6.26
N CYS A 54 -7.21 2.00 -6.10
CA CYS A 54 -7.95 0.76 -5.89
C CYS A 54 -8.01 -0.03 -7.21
N ALA A 55 -8.39 -1.31 -7.15
CA ALA A 55 -8.42 -2.19 -8.32
C ALA A 55 -9.28 -1.64 -9.48
N VAL A 56 -10.48 -1.09 -9.17
CA VAL A 56 -11.41 -0.57 -10.17
C VAL A 56 -10.87 0.70 -10.83
N CYS A 57 -10.44 1.68 -10.03
CA CYS A 57 -9.89 2.94 -10.54
C CYS A 57 -8.61 2.72 -11.34
N PHE A 58 -7.75 1.78 -10.91
CA PHE A 58 -6.52 1.44 -11.63
C PHE A 58 -6.80 1.02 -13.07
N ARG A 59 -7.75 0.08 -13.28
CA ARG A 59 -8.13 -0.38 -14.62
C ARG A 59 -8.80 0.72 -15.43
N LYS A 60 -9.83 1.38 -14.87
CA LYS A 60 -10.60 2.40 -15.60
C LYS A 60 -9.76 3.60 -16.03
N PHE A 61 -8.80 4.03 -15.21
CA PHE A 61 -8.01 5.23 -15.48
C PHE A 61 -6.83 4.96 -16.42
N ASN A 62 -6.16 3.81 -16.22
CA ASN A 62 -4.89 3.53 -16.89
C ASN A 62 -5.01 2.61 -18.10
N TYR A 63 -6.18 2.04 -18.39
CA TYR A 63 -6.40 1.13 -19.51
C TYR A 63 -7.65 1.51 -20.31
N THR A 64 -7.64 1.23 -21.61
CA THR A 64 -8.82 1.35 -22.48
C THR A 64 -9.82 0.21 -22.20
N ALA A 65 -11.03 0.31 -22.78
CA ALA A 65 -12.01 -0.78 -22.74
C ALA A 65 -11.45 -2.11 -23.29
N ASP A 66 -10.55 -2.03 -24.28
CA ASP A 66 -9.85 -3.17 -24.88
C ASP A 66 -8.60 -3.63 -24.08
N ASN A 67 -8.48 -3.21 -22.81
CA ASN A 67 -7.34 -3.49 -21.93
C ASN A 67 -5.97 -3.01 -22.45
N LYS A 68 -5.92 -2.01 -23.33
CA LYS A 68 -4.64 -1.40 -23.74
C LYS A 68 -4.20 -0.36 -22.73
N LYS A 69 -2.93 -0.40 -22.30
CA LYS A 69 -2.36 0.55 -21.34
C LYS A 69 -2.23 1.94 -21.96
N ILE A 70 -2.65 2.97 -21.22
CA ILE A 70 -2.61 4.37 -21.66
C ILE A 70 -1.44 5.08 -20.98
N GLY A 71 -0.38 5.36 -21.75
CA GLY A 71 0.85 6.00 -21.27
C GLY A 71 1.88 5.02 -20.71
N SER A 72 3.05 5.57 -20.36
CA SER A 72 4.21 4.82 -19.87
C SER A 72 4.42 5.08 -18.38
N PHE A 73 4.34 4.04 -17.57
CA PHE A 73 4.54 4.09 -16.10
C PHE A 73 4.82 2.69 -15.57
N GLN A 74 5.40 2.56 -14.37
CA GLN A 74 5.49 1.29 -13.67
C GLN A 74 4.26 1.10 -12.79
N ALA A 75 3.77 -0.14 -12.67
CA ALA A 75 2.64 -0.48 -11.81
C ALA A 75 2.99 -1.71 -10.97
N LEU A 76 2.87 -1.57 -9.65
CA LEU A 76 3.19 -2.62 -8.69
C LEU A 76 1.96 -2.88 -7.81
N PRO A 77 1.69 -4.15 -7.44
CA PRO A 77 0.70 -4.44 -6.42
C PRO A 77 1.06 -3.75 -5.10
N TYR A 78 0.10 -3.07 -4.50
CA TYR A 78 0.26 -2.46 -3.18
C TYR A 78 -0.41 -3.35 -2.13
N LYS A 79 0.40 -3.85 -1.20
CA LYS A 79 -0.06 -4.63 -0.06
C LYS A 79 -0.12 -3.71 1.16
N ASP A 80 -1.34 -3.39 1.59
CA ASP A 80 -1.55 -2.75 2.88
C ASP A 80 -1.26 -3.80 3.97
N TRP A 81 -0.23 -3.55 4.77
CA TRP A 81 0.15 -4.41 5.91
C TRP A 81 -0.91 -4.43 7.01
N ASN A 82 -1.89 -3.52 6.94
CA ASN A 82 -2.95 -3.31 7.92
C ASN A 82 -4.30 -3.89 7.48
N ALA A 83 -4.34 -4.50 6.28
CA ALA A 83 -5.46 -5.28 5.81
C ALA A 83 -5.27 -6.76 6.20
N VAL A 84 -5.42 -7.04 7.49
CA VAL A 84 -5.54 -8.39 8.06
C VAL A 84 -6.96 -8.55 8.55
#